data_AF-A0AAV8UYT3-F1
#
_entry.id   AF-A0AAV8UYT3-F1
#
_cell.length_a   1.000
_cell.length_b   1.000
_cell.length_c   1.000
_cell.angle_alpha   90.00
_cell.angle_beta   90.00
_cell.angle_gamma   90.00
#
_symmetry.space_group_name_H-M   'P 1'
#
loop_
_entity.id
_entity.type
_entity.pdbx_description
1 polymer ?
#
loop_
_entity_poly.entity_id
_entity_poly.type
_entity_poly.pdbx_seq_one_letter_code
_entity_poly.pdbx_strand_id
1 'polypeptide(L)'
;MAGFVPVFQWNPEVVSKCAKTERRDVSLNVAMGYGNRNMDAFRELAGDILSNMNIEKPEVSESDAKVDSLDYKKKVEGMLQRIEWEKRATRIQVAETHVVLNTPMDADFEAMGYEVALFGMGCFWGPERLFWEADGVFSTAVGYAGGPLVNPTYREVCAGDTGHAEVVRVVYDPAKTSYLELLHKFWGNHTTTTPNRQGADVGTQYRSVAYFFNEEQEKALLATRSQYQKQLSEQELGDISTEIRPAPAFYFAEDYHQQYLEKNPWATCNPVGPGVYQPMENYL
;
A
#
# COMPACT_ATOMS: atom_id res chain seq x y z
N MET A 1 6.65 -24.78 47.31
CA MET A 1 7.80 -24.43 46.43
C MET A 1 7.24 -23.59 45.31
N ALA A 2 7.43 -22.28 45.37
CA ALA A 2 6.98 -21.34 44.34
C ALA A 2 7.98 -21.38 43.18
N GLY A 3 7.52 -21.82 42.01
CA GLY A 3 8.31 -21.86 40.78
C GLY A 3 8.32 -20.48 40.13
N PHE A 4 9.53 -19.98 39.90
CA PHE A 4 9.88 -18.70 39.29
C PHE A 4 9.34 -18.62 37.85
N VAL A 5 8.42 -17.69 37.58
CA VAL A 5 8.05 -17.31 36.21
C VAL A 5 9.07 -16.28 35.73
N PRO A 6 9.85 -16.53 34.66
CA PRO A 6 10.78 -15.52 34.17
C PRO A 6 9.98 -14.36 33.58
N VAL A 7 10.15 -13.20 34.19
CA VAL A 7 9.74 -11.90 33.65
C VAL A 7 10.49 -11.72 32.32
N PHE A 8 9.76 -11.86 31.21
CA PHE A 8 10.29 -11.60 29.88
C PHE A 8 10.68 -10.11 29.78
N GLN A 9 11.97 -9.88 29.56
CA GLN A 9 12.51 -8.59 29.20
C GLN A 9 11.88 -8.13 27.87
N TRP A 10 11.12 -7.06 27.98
CA TRP A 10 10.63 -6.22 26.91
C TRP A 10 11.82 -5.80 26.02
N ASN A 11 11.84 -6.20 24.74
CA ASN A 11 12.80 -5.66 23.76
C ASN A 11 12.16 -4.43 23.07
N PRO A 12 12.59 -3.19 23.37
CA PRO A 12 11.99 -1.97 22.84
C PRO A 12 12.30 -1.71 21.36
N GLU A 13 13.16 -2.52 20.72
CA GLU A 13 13.57 -2.31 19.32
C GLU A 13 12.49 -2.71 18.29
N VAL A 14 11.45 -3.45 18.70
CA VAL A 14 10.42 -3.98 17.79
C VAL A 14 9.15 -3.12 17.72
N VAL A 15 9.06 -2.07 18.55
CA VAL A 15 7.91 -1.15 18.59
C VAL A 15 8.26 0.19 17.94
N SER A 16 8.37 0.18 16.62
CA SER A 16 8.37 1.37 15.74
C SER A 16 8.45 0.94 14.27
N LYS A 17 7.39 0.31 13.70
CA LYS A 17 7.43 -0.19 12.30
C LYS A 17 7.54 0.91 11.23
N CYS A 18 7.52 2.21 11.59
CA CYS A 18 7.75 3.34 10.66
C CYS A 18 8.71 4.44 11.16
N ALA A 19 9.55 4.26 12.19
CA ALA A 19 10.42 5.36 12.64
C ALA A 19 11.86 4.97 13.03
N LYS A 20 12.85 5.32 12.16
CA LYS A 20 13.82 6.44 12.34
C LYS A 20 15.03 6.36 11.36
N THR A 21 15.18 7.45 10.59
CA THR A 21 16.39 8.13 10.05
C THR A 21 17.64 7.34 9.63
N GLU A 22 18.00 7.44 8.33
CA GLU A 22 19.22 8.14 7.86
C GLU A 22 19.30 8.25 6.31
N ARG A 23 19.77 9.45 5.89
CA ARG A 23 20.33 9.98 4.63
C ARG A 23 19.64 9.70 3.27
N ARG A 24 19.10 10.79 2.70
CA ARG A 24 18.64 10.97 1.31
C ARG A 24 19.82 11.07 0.34
N ASP A 25 19.58 10.69 -0.91
CA ASP A 25 20.54 10.67 -2.03
C ASP A 25 21.31 11.99 -2.24
N VAL A 26 22.60 11.84 -2.58
CA VAL A 26 23.63 12.90 -2.49
C VAL A 26 23.54 13.97 -3.58
N SER A 27 22.88 13.70 -4.70
CA SER A 27 22.73 14.63 -5.83
C SER A 27 21.67 15.71 -5.61
N LEU A 28 20.57 15.39 -4.92
CA LEU A 28 19.51 16.34 -4.55
C LEU A 28 19.83 17.16 -3.30
N ASN A 29 20.77 16.71 -2.46
CA ASN A 29 21.31 17.52 -1.37
C ASN A 29 22.01 18.79 -1.88
N VAL A 30 22.48 18.80 -3.13
CA VAL A 30 23.07 20.01 -3.73
C VAL A 30 21.97 21.03 -4.05
N ALA A 31 20.79 20.64 -4.53
CA ALA A 31 19.68 21.57 -4.75
C ALA A 31 18.94 21.95 -3.45
N MET A 32 18.61 20.96 -2.62
CA MET A 32 17.90 21.17 -1.34
C MET A 32 18.77 21.85 -0.27
N GLY A 33 20.10 21.70 -0.32
CA GLY A 33 21.05 22.37 0.57
C GLY A 33 21.29 23.85 0.26
N TYR A 34 20.89 24.32 -0.93
CA TYR A 34 20.94 25.75 -1.31
C TYR A 34 19.68 26.52 -0.92
N GLY A 35 18.54 25.84 -0.78
CA GLY A 35 17.25 26.46 -0.47
C GLY A 35 17.14 27.11 0.92
N ASN A 36 18.17 27.00 1.78
CA ASN A 36 18.27 27.72 3.06
C ASN A 36 19.30 28.88 3.03
N ARG A 37 20.04 29.07 1.93
CA ARG A 37 21.10 30.09 1.82
C ARG A 37 20.84 31.14 0.74
N ASN A 38 20.17 30.80 -0.37
CA ASN A 38 19.78 31.76 -1.42
C ASN A 38 18.59 31.26 -2.26
N MET A 39 17.44 31.92 -2.15
CA MET A 39 16.21 31.55 -2.89
C MET A 39 16.28 31.86 -4.39
N ASP A 40 17.09 32.82 -4.81
CA ASP A 40 17.21 33.18 -6.22
C ASP A 40 18.05 32.15 -6.97
N ALA A 41 19.12 31.63 -6.34
CA ALA A 41 19.90 30.51 -6.86
C ALA A 41 19.06 29.21 -6.98
N PHE A 42 18.15 28.99 -6.03
CA PHE A 42 17.21 27.86 -6.10
C PHE A 42 16.21 28.03 -7.25
N ARG A 43 15.65 29.23 -7.44
CA ARG A 43 14.74 29.56 -8.56
C ARG A 43 15.41 29.40 -9.92
N GLU A 44 16.65 29.84 -10.04
CA GLU A 44 17.45 29.70 -11.27
C GLU A 44 17.71 28.23 -11.58
N LEU A 45 18.31 27.48 -10.64
CA LEU A 45 18.62 26.06 -10.83
C LEU A 45 17.37 25.21 -11.11
N ALA A 46 16.30 25.41 -10.35
CA ALA A 46 15.05 24.67 -10.58
C ALA A 46 14.37 25.10 -11.88
N GLY A 47 14.44 26.39 -12.21
CA GLY A 47 13.93 26.93 -13.47
C GLY A 47 14.63 26.32 -14.68
N ASP A 48 15.93 26.12 -14.61
CA ASP A 48 16.72 25.49 -15.67
C ASP A 48 16.41 24.00 -15.80
N ILE A 49 16.27 23.28 -14.68
CA ILE A 49 15.89 21.87 -14.68
C ILE A 49 14.51 21.67 -15.33
N LEU A 50 13.50 22.47 -14.92
CA LEU A 50 12.15 22.38 -15.47
C LEU A 50 12.12 22.75 -16.97
N SER A 51 12.85 23.80 -17.37
CA SER A 51 12.96 24.23 -18.78
C SER A 51 13.63 23.17 -19.66
N ASN A 52 14.74 22.60 -19.22
CA ASN A 52 15.44 21.51 -19.93
C ASN A 52 14.58 20.25 -20.06
N MET A 53 13.56 20.11 -19.21
CA MET A 53 12.61 19.01 -19.21
C MET A 53 11.27 19.37 -19.90
N ASN A 54 11.16 20.57 -20.47
CA ASN A 54 9.96 21.07 -21.13
C ASN A 54 8.71 21.10 -20.23
N ILE A 55 8.89 21.40 -18.93
CA ILE A 55 7.84 21.51 -17.92
C ILE A 55 7.63 22.98 -17.57
N GLU A 56 6.39 23.46 -17.62
CA GLU A 56 6.04 24.84 -17.26
C GLU A 56 6.30 25.13 -15.78
N LYS A 57 6.82 26.33 -15.50
CA LYS A 57 7.08 26.78 -14.14
C LYS A 57 5.75 27.12 -13.44
N PRO A 58 5.61 26.85 -12.13
CA PRO A 58 4.40 27.22 -11.41
C PRO A 58 4.24 28.75 -11.38
N GLU A 59 3.01 29.23 -11.59
CA GLU A 59 2.65 30.65 -11.44
C GLU A 59 2.79 31.10 -9.98
N VAL A 60 3.31 32.31 -9.82
CA VAL A 60 3.64 32.93 -8.52
C VAL A 60 2.82 34.21 -8.43
N SER A 61 1.92 34.33 -7.46
CA SER A 61 1.09 35.52 -7.28
C SER A 61 1.86 36.57 -6.47
N GLU A 62 2.07 37.77 -7.03
CA GLU A 62 2.97 38.82 -6.50
C GLU A 62 2.60 39.46 -5.13
N SER A 63 1.73 38.86 -4.32
CA SER A 63 1.42 39.37 -2.97
C SER A 63 2.13 38.55 -1.88
N ASP A 64 3.05 39.21 -1.17
CA ASP A 64 3.86 38.73 -0.03
C ASP A 64 5.05 37.78 -0.36
N ALA A 65 6.13 38.39 -0.87
CA ALA A 65 7.39 37.74 -1.31
C ALA A 65 8.06 36.72 -0.36
N LYS A 66 7.73 36.69 0.94
CA LYS A 66 8.26 35.68 1.89
C LYS A 66 7.37 34.43 1.99
N VAL A 67 6.05 34.59 2.07
CA VAL A 67 5.09 33.47 2.13
C VAL A 67 5.08 32.72 0.80
N ASP A 68 5.16 33.49 -0.27
CA ASP A 68 5.21 33.03 -1.66
C ASP A 68 6.51 32.26 -2.00
N SER A 69 7.63 32.59 -1.36
CA SER A 69 8.91 31.88 -1.56
C SER A 69 8.92 30.44 -1.00
N LEU A 70 8.23 30.20 0.12
CA LEU A 70 8.15 28.87 0.74
C LEU A 70 7.12 27.98 0.03
N ASP A 71 6.00 28.56 -0.41
CA ASP A 71 4.99 27.87 -1.21
C ASP A 71 5.55 27.47 -2.59
N TYR A 72 6.23 28.39 -3.27
CA TYR A 72 6.96 28.11 -4.50
C TYR A 72 8.00 27.01 -4.32
N LYS A 73 8.81 27.07 -3.25
CA LYS A 73 9.81 26.05 -2.94
C LYS A 73 9.17 24.67 -2.78
N LYS A 74 8.09 24.56 -2.00
CA LYS A 74 7.36 23.28 -1.83
C LYS A 74 6.78 22.75 -3.14
N LYS A 75 6.18 23.62 -3.95
CA LYS A 75 5.62 23.25 -5.26
C LYS A 75 6.71 22.70 -6.19
N VAL A 76 7.83 23.40 -6.28
CA VAL A 76 8.97 23.04 -7.13
C VAL A 76 9.68 21.78 -6.61
N GLU A 77 9.92 21.66 -5.31
CA GLU A 77 10.46 20.44 -4.69
C GLU A 77 9.55 19.24 -4.98
N GLY A 78 8.23 19.40 -4.86
CA GLY A 78 7.26 18.36 -5.22
C GLY A 78 7.28 18.01 -6.72
N MET A 79 7.51 18.98 -7.62
CA MET A 79 7.65 18.72 -9.06
C MET A 79 8.94 17.96 -9.38
N LEU A 80 10.07 18.38 -8.82
CA LEU A 80 11.36 17.73 -9.01
C LEU A 80 11.37 16.30 -8.44
N GLN A 81 10.74 16.11 -7.29
CA GLN A 81 10.55 14.79 -6.68
C GLN A 81 9.70 13.89 -7.59
N ARG A 82 8.57 14.39 -8.15
CA ARG A 82 7.75 13.63 -9.13
C ARG A 82 8.52 13.25 -10.38
N ILE A 83 9.37 14.14 -10.90
CA ILE A 83 10.23 13.86 -12.05
C ILE A 83 11.24 12.74 -11.74
N GLU A 84 11.86 12.80 -10.57
CA GLU A 84 12.82 11.78 -10.13
C GLU A 84 12.12 10.42 -9.97
N TRP A 85 10.91 10.44 -9.41
CA TRP A 85 10.03 9.29 -9.27
C TRP A 85 9.67 8.65 -10.62
N GLU A 86 9.30 9.45 -11.61
CA GLU A 86 9.00 8.99 -12.98
C GLU A 86 10.23 8.38 -13.68
N LYS A 87 11.44 8.85 -13.35
CA LYS A 87 12.70 8.33 -13.90
C LYS A 87 13.17 7.02 -13.26
N ARG A 88 12.55 6.57 -12.16
CA ARG A 88 12.94 5.35 -11.47
C ARG A 88 12.43 4.11 -12.21
N ALA A 89 13.16 3.72 -13.25
CA ALA A 89 12.79 2.61 -14.14
C ALA A 89 13.02 1.21 -13.53
N THR A 90 13.77 1.10 -12.43
CA THR A 90 14.15 -0.22 -11.90
C THR A 90 13.05 -0.80 -11.03
N ARG A 91 12.35 -1.78 -11.58
CA ARG A 91 11.41 -2.64 -10.85
C ARG A 91 12.12 -3.39 -9.74
N ILE A 92 11.52 -3.40 -8.54
CA ILE A 92 11.96 -4.23 -7.42
C ILE A 92 11.96 -5.70 -7.84
N GLN A 93 13.10 -6.37 -7.65
CA GLN A 93 13.25 -7.79 -7.93
C GLN A 93 12.79 -8.61 -6.73
N VAL A 94 12.09 -9.71 -7.00
CA VAL A 94 11.60 -10.67 -6.01
C VAL A 94 12.03 -12.08 -6.43
N ALA A 95 11.98 -13.03 -5.50
CA ALA A 95 12.22 -14.43 -5.81
C ALA A 95 11.29 -14.93 -6.92
N GLU A 96 11.78 -15.85 -7.76
CA GLU A 96 11.00 -16.40 -8.87
C GLU A 96 9.80 -17.23 -8.40
N THR A 97 9.91 -17.85 -7.23
CA THR A 97 8.95 -18.84 -6.72
C THR A 97 8.42 -18.43 -5.35
N HIS A 98 7.11 -18.56 -5.19
CA HIS A 98 6.38 -18.33 -3.95
C HIS A 98 6.82 -19.36 -2.90
N VAL A 99 7.26 -18.90 -1.73
CA VAL A 99 7.90 -19.79 -0.74
C VAL A 99 6.96 -20.88 -0.22
N VAL A 100 5.66 -20.56 -0.04
CA VAL A 100 4.65 -21.52 0.43
C VAL A 100 4.06 -22.37 -0.70
N LEU A 101 3.49 -21.71 -1.72
CA LEU A 101 2.72 -22.36 -2.78
C LEU A 101 3.60 -23.03 -3.85
N ASN A 102 4.89 -22.72 -3.88
CA ASN A 102 5.85 -23.23 -4.87
C ASN A 102 5.41 -22.95 -6.32
N THR A 103 4.79 -21.79 -6.54
CA THR A 103 4.30 -21.28 -7.83
C THR A 103 5.05 -20.02 -8.25
N PRO A 104 5.01 -19.62 -9.53
CA PRO A 104 5.66 -18.38 -9.97
C PRO A 104 5.16 -17.14 -9.21
N MET A 105 6.08 -16.26 -8.82
CA MET A 105 5.76 -14.94 -8.23
C MET A 105 5.44 -13.90 -9.31
N ASP A 106 5.98 -14.03 -10.51
CA ASP A 106 5.80 -13.07 -11.59
C ASP A 106 5.66 -13.81 -12.93
N ALA A 107 4.43 -13.92 -13.40
CA ALA A 107 4.09 -14.58 -14.65
C ALA A 107 2.87 -13.90 -15.29
N ASP A 108 2.63 -14.23 -16.55
CA ASP A 108 1.40 -13.87 -17.25
C ASP A 108 0.27 -14.82 -16.81
N PHE A 109 -0.29 -14.55 -15.64
CA PHE A 109 -1.31 -15.40 -15.03
C PHE A 109 -2.61 -15.45 -15.83
N GLU A 110 -2.95 -14.36 -16.53
CA GLU A 110 -4.12 -14.32 -17.43
C GLU A 110 -3.94 -15.27 -18.61
N ALA A 111 -2.76 -15.26 -19.24
CA ALA A 111 -2.43 -16.22 -20.31
C ALA A 111 -2.43 -17.68 -19.83
N MET A 112 -2.22 -17.90 -18.53
CA MET A 112 -2.30 -19.22 -17.89
C MET A 112 -3.72 -19.61 -17.46
N GLY A 113 -4.72 -18.74 -17.65
CA GLY A 113 -6.12 -18.99 -17.31
C GLY A 113 -6.48 -18.72 -15.83
N TYR A 114 -5.62 -17.99 -15.12
CA TYR A 114 -5.90 -17.51 -13.77
C TYR A 114 -6.42 -16.08 -13.78
N GLU A 115 -7.13 -15.70 -12.72
CA GLU A 115 -7.59 -14.34 -12.50
C GLU A 115 -6.83 -13.68 -11.34
N VAL A 116 -6.85 -12.35 -11.32
CA VAL A 116 -6.13 -11.56 -10.32
C VAL A 116 -7.12 -10.68 -9.54
N ALA A 117 -6.93 -10.65 -8.22
CA ALA A 117 -7.61 -9.73 -7.30
C ALA A 117 -6.56 -8.88 -6.56
N LEU A 118 -6.91 -7.65 -6.20
CA LEU A 118 -5.98 -6.72 -5.55
C LEU A 118 -6.66 -6.01 -4.37
N PHE A 119 -6.22 -6.33 -3.17
CA PHE A 119 -6.84 -5.89 -1.91
C PHE A 119 -5.82 -5.22 -0.99
N GLY A 120 -6.22 -4.17 -0.28
CA GLY A 120 -5.46 -3.62 0.85
C GLY A 120 -6.30 -3.68 2.12
N MET A 121 -5.69 -4.23 3.16
CA MET A 121 -6.38 -4.63 4.40
C MET A 121 -5.56 -4.22 5.64
N GLY A 122 -4.74 -3.15 5.53
CA GLY A 122 -3.75 -2.78 6.54
C GLY A 122 -2.37 -3.38 6.24
N CYS A 123 -1.62 -3.73 7.30
CA CYS A 123 -0.34 -4.44 7.19
C CYS A 123 -0.47 -5.66 6.27
N PHE A 124 0.13 -5.62 5.08
CA PHE A 124 -0.07 -6.64 4.04
C PHE A 124 0.43 -8.06 4.39
N TRP A 125 1.21 -8.25 5.46
CA TRP A 125 1.75 -9.56 5.85
C TRP A 125 0.66 -10.53 6.32
N GLY A 126 -0.31 -10.04 7.10
CA GLY A 126 -1.44 -10.85 7.57
C GLY A 126 -2.39 -11.23 6.42
N PRO A 127 -2.87 -10.26 5.63
CA PRO A 127 -3.68 -10.49 4.45
C PRO A 127 -3.02 -11.40 3.41
N GLU A 128 -1.71 -11.28 3.15
CA GLU A 128 -1.02 -12.20 2.22
C GLU A 128 -1.15 -13.65 2.70
N ARG A 129 -0.91 -13.88 4.00
CA ARG A 129 -1.10 -15.19 4.63
C ARG A 129 -2.53 -15.71 4.51
N LEU A 130 -3.49 -14.86 4.84
CA LEU A 130 -4.92 -15.18 4.73
C LEU A 130 -5.29 -15.70 3.34
N PHE A 131 -4.72 -15.09 2.29
CA PHE A 131 -5.02 -15.46 0.91
C PHE A 131 -4.22 -16.67 0.42
N TRP A 132 -2.94 -16.85 0.76
CA TRP A 132 -2.24 -18.07 0.31
C TRP A 132 -2.78 -19.34 0.98
N GLU A 133 -3.38 -19.23 2.18
CA GLU A 133 -4.06 -20.35 2.86
C GLU A 133 -5.47 -20.61 2.29
N ALA A 134 -5.96 -19.79 1.36
CA ALA A 134 -7.29 -19.95 0.77
C ALA A 134 -7.32 -21.00 -0.36
N ASP A 135 -8.34 -21.85 -0.34
CA ASP A 135 -8.58 -22.82 -1.41
C ASP A 135 -8.76 -22.11 -2.76
N GLY A 136 -8.13 -22.69 -3.80
CA GLY A 136 -8.17 -22.16 -5.17
C GLY A 136 -7.23 -20.99 -5.44
N VAL A 137 -6.51 -20.46 -4.44
CA VAL A 137 -5.45 -19.47 -4.66
C VAL A 137 -4.20 -20.16 -5.21
N PHE A 138 -3.66 -19.63 -6.29
CA PHE A 138 -2.51 -20.16 -7.01
C PHE A 138 -1.19 -19.48 -6.61
N SER A 139 -1.21 -18.16 -6.42
CA SER A 139 -0.03 -17.38 -6.00
C SER A 139 -0.48 -16.11 -5.28
N THR A 140 0.37 -15.57 -4.42
CA THR A 140 0.17 -14.26 -3.79
C THR A 140 1.44 -13.43 -3.86
N ALA A 141 1.31 -12.11 -3.84
CA ALA A 141 2.44 -11.21 -3.69
C ALA A 141 2.00 -9.94 -2.97
N VAL A 142 2.88 -9.37 -2.15
CA VAL A 142 2.66 -8.08 -1.49
C VAL A 142 3.32 -6.94 -2.24
N GLY A 143 2.71 -5.77 -2.17
CA GLY A 143 3.20 -4.60 -2.87
C GLY A 143 2.46 -3.33 -2.54
N TYR A 144 2.66 -2.36 -3.43
CA TYR A 144 2.18 -1.00 -3.30
C TYR A 144 1.35 -0.64 -4.52
N ALA A 145 0.16 -0.09 -4.29
CA ALA A 145 -0.73 0.31 -5.36
C ALA A 145 -1.52 1.55 -4.96
N GLY A 146 -1.96 2.30 -5.95
CA GLY A 146 -2.91 3.39 -5.77
C GLY A 146 -2.32 4.80 -5.69
N GLY A 147 -1.04 4.93 -5.41
CA GLY A 147 -0.31 6.19 -5.52
C GLY A 147 0.27 6.45 -6.92
N PRO A 148 0.72 7.68 -7.20
CA PRO A 148 1.37 8.03 -8.47
C PRO A 148 2.86 7.66 -8.54
N LEU A 149 3.48 7.27 -7.41
CA LEU A 149 4.91 6.96 -7.38
C LEU A 149 5.19 5.66 -8.15
N VAL A 150 6.10 5.72 -9.12
CA VAL A 150 6.55 4.55 -9.86
C VAL A 150 7.65 3.84 -9.06
N ASN A 151 7.54 2.50 -8.93
CA ASN A 151 8.50 1.66 -8.20
C ASN A 151 8.84 2.18 -6.78
N PRO A 152 7.84 2.44 -5.91
CA PRO A 152 8.08 2.89 -4.55
C PRO A 152 8.79 1.79 -3.72
N THR A 153 9.71 2.21 -2.86
CA THR A 153 10.30 1.35 -1.81
C THR A 153 9.42 1.38 -0.55
N TYR A 154 9.54 0.36 0.30
CA TYR A 154 8.84 0.32 1.59
C TYR A 154 9.07 1.60 2.40
N ARG A 155 10.32 2.06 2.43
CA ARG A 155 10.72 3.25 3.18
C ARG A 155 9.98 4.51 2.71
N GLU A 156 9.79 4.66 1.41
CA GLU A 156 9.05 5.78 0.84
C GLU A 156 7.57 5.68 1.18
N VAL A 157 6.96 4.49 1.04
CA VAL A 157 5.56 4.28 1.43
C VAL A 157 5.34 4.56 2.91
N CYS A 158 6.25 4.13 3.79
CA CYS A 158 6.22 4.44 5.22
C CYS A 158 6.34 5.93 5.54
N ALA A 159 6.94 6.74 4.65
CA ALA A 159 6.99 8.19 4.82
C ALA A 159 5.61 8.84 4.62
N GLY A 160 4.68 8.15 3.93
CA GLY A 160 3.26 8.49 3.84
C GLY A 160 2.88 9.48 2.74
N ASP A 161 3.83 9.97 1.95
CA ASP A 161 3.62 10.97 0.89
C ASP A 161 3.49 10.37 -0.52
N THR A 162 3.63 9.05 -0.66
CA THR A 162 3.59 8.37 -1.96
C THR A 162 2.17 8.11 -2.48
N GLY A 163 1.16 8.21 -1.61
CA GLY A 163 -0.24 7.90 -1.92
C GLY A 163 -0.57 6.41 -2.09
N HIS A 164 0.42 5.52 -2.02
CA HIS A 164 0.17 4.08 -2.12
C HIS A 164 -0.51 3.52 -0.88
N ALA A 165 -1.31 2.48 -1.08
CA ALA A 165 -1.73 1.52 -0.07
C ALA A 165 -0.80 0.30 -0.12
N GLU A 166 -0.58 -0.33 1.04
CA GLU A 166 -0.13 -1.71 1.12
C GLU A 166 -1.24 -2.62 0.60
N VAL A 167 -0.90 -3.46 -0.38
CA VAL A 167 -1.85 -4.34 -1.06
C VAL A 167 -1.28 -5.74 -1.23
N VAL A 168 -2.18 -6.70 -1.34
CA VAL A 168 -1.94 -8.08 -1.71
C VAL A 168 -2.54 -8.32 -3.09
N ARG A 169 -1.70 -8.77 -4.03
CA ARG A 169 -2.14 -9.34 -5.28
C ARG A 169 -2.40 -10.83 -5.07
N VAL A 170 -3.63 -11.26 -5.31
CA VAL A 170 -4.08 -12.64 -5.16
C VAL A 170 -4.36 -13.20 -6.55
N VAL A 171 -3.64 -14.24 -6.95
CA VAL A 171 -3.87 -14.97 -8.19
C VAL A 171 -4.67 -16.22 -7.87
N TYR A 172 -5.80 -16.42 -8.51
CA TYR A 172 -6.71 -17.52 -8.20
C TYR A 172 -7.19 -18.26 -9.45
N ASP A 173 -7.50 -19.54 -9.26
CA ASP A 173 -8.08 -20.43 -10.25
C ASP A 173 -9.61 -20.26 -10.26
N PRO A 174 -10.21 -19.63 -11.29
CA PRO A 174 -11.66 -19.42 -11.34
C PRO A 174 -12.47 -20.73 -11.41
N ALA A 175 -11.82 -21.88 -11.69
CA ALA A 175 -12.47 -23.18 -11.64
C ALA A 175 -12.55 -23.77 -10.21
N LYS A 176 -11.79 -23.23 -9.25
CA LYS A 176 -11.72 -23.73 -7.86
C LYS A 176 -12.26 -22.77 -6.83
N THR A 177 -12.15 -21.47 -7.08
CA THR A 177 -12.65 -20.42 -6.20
C THR A 177 -13.21 -19.27 -7.04
N SER A 178 -13.91 -18.34 -6.41
CA SER A 178 -14.51 -17.20 -7.09
C SER A 178 -14.05 -15.89 -6.49
N TYR A 179 -14.19 -14.81 -7.26
CA TYR A 179 -13.95 -13.48 -6.73
C TYR A 179 -14.85 -13.16 -5.52
N LEU A 180 -16.09 -13.69 -5.49
CA LEU A 180 -16.98 -13.54 -4.33
C LEU A 180 -16.40 -14.21 -3.07
N GLU A 181 -15.83 -15.41 -3.18
CA GLU A 181 -15.17 -16.08 -2.05
C GLU A 181 -13.96 -15.28 -1.52
N LEU A 182 -13.20 -14.66 -2.43
CA LEU A 182 -12.12 -13.75 -2.03
C LEU A 182 -12.65 -12.48 -1.35
N LEU A 183 -13.77 -11.94 -1.83
CA LEU A 183 -14.45 -10.81 -1.18
C LEU A 183 -14.99 -11.17 0.19
N HIS A 184 -15.46 -12.40 0.41
CA HIS A 184 -15.87 -12.88 1.73
C HIS A 184 -14.69 -12.81 2.71
N LYS A 185 -13.52 -13.30 2.29
CA LYS A 185 -12.29 -13.21 3.07
C LYS A 185 -11.87 -11.77 3.30
N PHE A 186 -11.94 -10.92 2.27
CA PHE A 186 -11.65 -9.49 2.38
C PHE A 186 -12.53 -8.85 3.45
N TRP A 187 -13.85 -8.81 3.28
CA TRP A 187 -14.75 -8.11 4.21
C TRP A 187 -14.70 -8.65 5.65
N GLY A 188 -14.48 -9.95 5.83
CA GLY A 188 -14.49 -10.59 7.16
C GLY A 188 -13.19 -10.46 7.96
N ASN A 189 -12.09 -10.02 7.37
CA ASN A 189 -10.76 -10.12 8.00
C ASN A 189 -10.04 -8.77 8.19
N HIS A 190 -10.73 -7.64 8.02
CA HIS A 190 -10.20 -6.34 8.42
C HIS A 190 -11.29 -5.33 8.80
N THR A 191 -10.92 -4.26 9.52
CA THR A 191 -11.84 -3.15 9.80
C THR A 191 -11.93 -2.26 8.56
N THR A 192 -13.15 -2.09 8.03
CA THR A 192 -13.41 -1.34 6.79
C THR A 192 -13.96 0.07 7.04
N THR A 193 -14.23 0.42 8.30
CA THR A 193 -14.88 1.70 8.70
C THR A 193 -13.90 2.74 9.23
N THR A 194 -12.60 2.41 9.33
CA THR A 194 -11.55 3.32 9.79
C THR A 194 -10.71 3.83 8.61
N PRO A 195 -10.89 5.10 8.19
CA PRO A 195 -10.07 5.65 7.12
C PRO A 195 -8.60 5.75 7.54
N ASN A 196 -7.68 5.40 6.64
CA ASN A 196 -6.22 5.54 6.82
C ASN A 196 -5.68 4.92 8.13
N ARG A 197 -6.28 3.81 8.57
CA ARG A 197 -5.87 3.08 9.76
C ARG A 197 -6.35 1.64 9.68
N GLN A 198 -5.52 0.72 10.15
CA GLN A 198 -5.94 -0.63 10.49
C GLN A 198 -5.42 -1.01 11.89
N GLY A 199 -6.34 -1.19 12.85
CA GLY A 199 -5.96 -1.46 14.24
C GLY A 199 -4.97 -0.42 14.79
N ALA A 200 -3.77 -0.88 15.14
CA ALA A 200 -2.68 -0.03 15.64
C ALA A 200 -1.86 0.65 14.54
N ASP A 201 -1.99 0.21 13.28
CA ASP A 201 -1.25 0.72 12.14
C ASP A 201 -1.96 1.96 11.58
N VAL A 202 -1.32 3.13 11.70
CA VAL A 202 -1.90 4.43 11.33
C VAL A 202 -1.14 5.00 10.13
N GLY A 203 -1.87 5.36 9.08
CA GLY A 203 -1.31 5.92 7.87
C GLY A 203 -2.16 5.62 6.64
N THR A 204 -2.08 6.48 5.63
CA THR A 204 -2.79 6.32 4.35
C THR A 204 -2.44 5.00 3.68
N GLN A 205 -1.23 4.48 3.88
CA GLN A 205 -0.79 3.19 3.37
C GLN A 205 -1.54 1.99 3.94
N TYR A 206 -2.16 2.11 5.11
CA TYR A 206 -2.91 1.03 5.76
C TYR A 206 -4.41 1.10 5.52
N ARG A 207 -4.87 1.97 4.61
CA ARG A 207 -6.31 2.12 4.30
C ARG A 207 -6.87 0.86 3.63
N SER A 208 -8.16 0.63 3.83
CA SER A 208 -8.90 -0.41 3.12
C SER A 208 -9.02 -0.04 1.63
N VAL A 209 -8.57 -0.91 0.72
CA VAL A 209 -8.77 -0.75 -0.72
C VAL A 209 -9.20 -2.07 -1.35
N ALA A 210 -10.03 -2.00 -2.38
CA ALA A 210 -10.33 -3.13 -3.26
C ALA A 210 -10.35 -2.65 -4.71
N TYR A 211 -9.41 -3.15 -5.50
CA TYR A 211 -9.16 -2.73 -6.86
C TYR A 211 -9.61 -3.81 -7.84
N PHE A 212 -10.40 -3.42 -8.85
CA PHE A 212 -10.99 -4.37 -9.82
C PHE A 212 -10.32 -4.29 -11.19
N PHE A 213 -10.22 -5.45 -11.85
CA PHE A 213 -9.62 -5.57 -13.18
C PHE A 213 -10.65 -5.58 -14.32
N ASN A 214 -11.91 -5.92 -14.03
CA ASN A 214 -12.98 -6.03 -15.03
C ASN A 214 -14.36 -5.67 -14.44
N GLU A 215 -15.37 -5.56 -15.30
CA GLU A 215 -16.74 -5.21 -14.91
C GLU A 215 -17.40 -6.23 -13.98
N GLU A 216 -17.04 -7.52 -14.08
CA GLU A 216 -17.62 -8.57 -13.24
C GLU A 216 -17.15 -8.41 -11.79
N GLN A 217 -15.86 -8.13 -11.60
CA GLN A 217 -15.29 -7.80 -10.30
C GLN A 217 -15.88 -6.49 -9.74
N GLU A 218 -16.07 -5.46 -10.57
CA GLU A 218 -16.72 -4.21 -10.13
C GLU A 218 -18.14 -4.46 -9.61
N LYS A 219 -18.96 -5.18 -10.38
CA LYS A 219 -20.35 -5.50 -10.00
C LYS A 219 -20.39 -6.31 -8.70
N ALA A 220 -19.55 -7.33 -8.57
CA ALA A 220 -19.44 -8.14 -7.36
C ALA A 220 -19.00 -7.30 -6.14
N LEU A 221 -18.01 -6.42 -6.31
CA LEU A 221 -17.54 -5.51 -5.25
C LEU A 221 -18.64 -4.57 -4.77
N LEU A 222 -19.37 -3.93 -5.68
CA LEU A 222 -20.42 -2.98 -5.32
C LEU A 222 -21.62 -3.67 -4.64
N ALA A 223 -21.99 -4.86 -5.12
CA ALA A 223 -23.05 -5.67 -4.52
C ALA A 223 -22.68 -6.11 -3.10
N THR A 224 -21.50 -6.71 -2.93
CA THR A 224 -21.03 -7.19 -1.61
C THR A 224 -20.74 -6.04 -0.64
N ARG A 225 -20.20 -4.91 -1.11
CA ARG A 225 -20.07 -3.68 -0.29
C ARG A 225 -21.42 -3.25 0.27
N SER A 226 -22.47 -3.24 -0.54
CA SER A 226 -23.80 -2.80 -0.12
C SER A 226 -24.40 -3.75 0.93
N GLN A 227 -24.20 -5.06 0.75
CA GLN A 227 -24.60 -6.08 1.72
C GLN A 227 -23.82 -5.95 3.03
N TYR A 228 -22.50 -5.77 2.95
CA TYR A 228 -21.63 -5.61 4.12
C TYR A 228 -21.96 -4.33 4.89
N GLN A 229 -22.24 -3.22 4.18
CA GLN A 229 -22.65 -1.96 4.80
C GLN A 229 -23.93 -2.14 5.63
N LYS A 230 -24.90 -2.90 5.13
CA LYS A 230 -26.13 -3.18 5.89
C LYS A 230 -25.83 -3.88 7.22
N GLN A 231 -24.95 -4.89 7.20
CA GLN A 231 -24.54 -5.60 8.42
C GLN A 231 -23.82 -4.69 9.42
N LEU A 232 -22.94 -3.80 8.93
CA LEU A 232 -22.26 -2.81 9.78
C LEU A 232 -23.24 -1.80 10.38
N SER A 233 -24.24 -1.35 9.60
CA SER A 233 -25.27 -0.42 10.07
C SER A 233 -26.17 -1.04 11.13
N GLU A 234 -26.52 -2.34 11.00
CA GLU A 234 -27.28 -3.08 12.01
C GLU A 234 -26.55 -3.18 13.36
N GLN A 235 -25.22 -3.04 13.35
CA GLN A 235 -24.37 -3.09 14.53
C GLN A 235 -23.80 -1.72 14.92
N GLU A 236 -24.26 -0.66 14.26
CA GLU A 236 -23.85 0.73 14.53
C GLU A 236 -22.32 0.94 14.40
N LEU A 237 -21.66 0.22 13.49
CA LEU A 237 -20.20 0.23 13.32
C LEU A 237 -19.67 1.29 12.33
N GLY A 238 -20.55 2.16 11.84
CA GLY A 238 -20.23 3.23 10.91
C GLY A 238 -20.22 2.82 9.44
N ASP A 239 -19.77 3.74 8.60
CA ASP A 239 -19.78 3.58 7.14
C ASP A 239 -18.46 3.01 6.61
N ILE A 240 -18.55 2.21 5.57
CA ILE A 240 -17.41 1.65 4.85
C ILE A 240 -16.58 2.78 4.23
N SER A 241 -15.30 2.83 4.59
CA SER A 241 -14.26 3.73 4.07
C SER A 241 -13.40 3.13 2.96
N THR A 242 -13.75 1.92 2.49
CA THR A 242 -12.98 1.18 1.48
C THR A 242 -12.96 1.92 0.14
N GLU A 243 -11.76 2.17 -0.37
CA GLU A 243 -11.54 2.73 -1.71
C GLU A 243 -11.80 1.64 -2.77
N ILE A 244 -12.78 1.88 -3.66
CA ILE A 244 -13.11 0.96 -4.77
C ILE A 244 -12.96 1.71 -6.09
N ARG A 245 -12.12 1.19 -6.99
CA ARG A 245 -11.85 1.76 -8.32
C ARG A 245 -11.10 0.77 -9.22
N PRO A 246 -10.94 1.06 -10.53
CA PRO A 246 -10.14 0.22 -11.42
C PRO A 246 -8.71 0.03 -10.91
N ALA A 247 -8.17 -1.17 -11.15
CA ALA A 247 -6.85 -1.56 -10.68
C ALA A 247 -5.76 -0.66 -11.26
N PRO A 248 -5.00 0.06 -10.41
CA PRO A 248 -3.83 0.80 -10.85
C PRO A 248 -2.65 -0.15 -11.06
N ALA A 249 -1.51 0.40 -11.46
CA ALA A 249 -0.25 -0.34 -11.47
C ALA A 249 0.06 -0.91 -10.07
N PHE A 250 0.44 -2.19 -10.05
CA PHE A 250 0.96 -2.89 -8.88
C PHE A 250 2.49 -2.86 -8.91
N TYR A 251 3.10 -2.40 -7.82
CA TYR A 251 4.54 -2.45 -7.64
C TYR A 251 4.88 -3.45 -6.54
N PHE A 252 5.76 -4.41 -6.83
CA PHE A 252 6.21 -5.36 -5.83
C PHE A 252 6.88 -4.65 -4.66
N ALA A 253 6.56 -5.07 -3.44
CA ALA A 253 7.40 -4.79 -2.29
C ALA A 253 8.69 -5.63 -2.37
N GLU A 254 9.71 -5.23 -1.63
CA GLU A 254 11.00 -5.92 -1.56
C GLU A 254 10.83 -7.41 -1.21
N ASP A 255 11.75 -8.26 -1.69
CA ASP A 255 11.65 -9.72 -1.52
C ASP A 255 11.45 -10.16 -0.07
N TYR A 256 12.08 -9.46 0.88
CA TYR A 256 11.96 -9.79 2.29
C TYR A 256 10.53 -9.62 2.81
N HIS A 257 9.68 -8.79 2.18
CA HIS A 257 8.27 -8.67 2.53
C HIS A 257 7.41 -9.81 1.97
N GLN A 258 7.83 -10.45 0.87
CA GLN A 258 7.09 -11.54 0.23
C GLN A 258 7.07 -12.76 1.16
N GLN A 259 5.87 -13.25 1.49
CA GLN A 259 5.65 -14.36 2.42
C GLN A 259 6.38 -14.17 3.77
N TYR A 260 6.40 -12.93 4.28
CA TYR A 260 7.18 -12.57 5.45
C TYR A 260 6.86 -13.44 6.68
N LEU A 261 5.58 -13.78 6.91
CA LEU A 261 5.17 -14.59 8.07
C LEU A 261 5.57 -16.06 7.95
N GLU A 262 5.77 -16.57 6.73
CA GLU A 262 6.38 -17.90 6.54
C GLU A 262 7.89 -17.84 6.83
N LYS A 263 8.56 -16.82 6.30
CA LYS A 263 10.00 -16.59 6.53
C LYS A 263 10.32 -16.29 8.00
N ASN A 264 9.35 -15.77 8.77
CA ASN A 264 9.50 -15.35 10.16
C ASN A 264 8.34 -15.86 11.04
N PRO A 265 8.31 -17.15 11.44
CA PRO A 265 7.18 -17.75 12.15
C PRO A 265 6.86 -17.14 13.53
N TRP A 266 7.84 -16.47 14.13
CA TRP A 266 7.69 -15.79 15.43
C TRP A 266 7.07 -14.40 15.30
N ALA A 267 7.07 -13.83 14.09
CA ALA A 267 6.52 -12.52 13.85
C ALA A 267 4.99 -12.63 13.83
N THR A 268 4.34 -11.69 14.51
CA THR A 268 2.93 -11.44 14.33
C THR A 268 2.78 -10.10 13.62
N CYS A 269 1.89 -10.04 12.63
CA CYS A 269 1.20 -8.79 12.38
C CYS A 269 -0.09 -8.84 13.19
N ASN A 270 -0.37 -7.76 13.94
CA ASN A 270 -1.52 -7.74 14.85
C ASN A 270 -2.75 -8.19 14.07
N PRO A 271 -3.40 -9.30 14.49
CA PRO A 271 -4.64 -9.70 13.86
C PRO A 271 -5.62 -8.55 14.07
N VAL A 272 -6.16 -8.06 12.96
CA VAL A 272 -7.23 -7.09 12.96
C VAL A 272 -8.37 -7.64 13.81
N GLY A 273 -9.04 -6.78 14.58
CA GLY A 273 -10.24 -7.16 15.32
C GLY A 273 -11.25 -7.85 14.41
N PRO A 274 -12.09 -8.77 14.94
CA PRO A 274 -12.99 -9.56 14.11
C PRO A 274 -13.83 -8.62 13.25
N GLY A 275 -13.63 -8.70 11.93
CA GLY A 275 -14.59 -8.16 10.99
C GLY A 275 -15.92 -8.80 11.35
N VAL A 276 -16.93 -7.97 11.58
CA VAL A 276 -18.26 -8.48 11.82
C VAL A 276 -18.68 -9.23 10.57
N TYR A 277 -18.73 -10.56 10.65
CA TYR A 277 -19.12 -11.39 9.52
C TYR A 277 -20.25 -12.33 9.95
N GLN A 278 -21.34 -12.29 9.19
CA GLN A 278 -22.29 -13.39 9.09
C GLN A 278 -22.18 -14.01 7.69
N PRO A 279 -22.24 -15.36 7.55
CA PRO A 279 -22.14 -16.05 6.27
C PRO A 279 -23.09 -15.46 5.21
N MET A 280 -22.54 -15.11 4.04
CA MET A 280 -23.34 -14.59 2.91
C MET A 280 -24.17 -15.69 2.20
N GLU A 281 -24.12 -16.94 2.69
CA GLU A 281 -24.90 -18.08 2.18
C GLU A 281 -26.43 -17.84 2.16
N ASN A 282 -26.93 -16.84 2.90
CA ASN A 282 -28.37 -16.55 2.98
C ASN A 282 -28.90 -15.50 2.01
N TYR A 283 -28.10 -14.98 1.06
CA TYR A 283 -28.49 -13.83 0.23
C TYR A 283 -28.13 -13.89 -1.27
N LEU A 284 -27.88 -15.09 -1.81
CA LEU A 284 -27.93 -15.38 -3.25
C LEU A 284 -29.20 -16.17 -3.59
#